data_AF-A0A2Z5K683-F1
#
_entry.id   AF-A0A2Z5K683-F1
#
_cell.length_a   1.000
_cell.length_b   1.000
_cell.length_c   1.000
_cell.angle_alpha   90.00
_cell.angle_beta   90.00
_cell.angle_gamma   90.00
#
_symmetry.space_group_name_H-M   'P 1'
#
loop_
_entity.id
_entity.type
_entity.pdbx_description
1 polymer ?
#
loop_
_entity_poly.entity_id
_entity_poly.type
_entity_poly.pdbx_seq_one_letter_code
_entity_poly.pdbx_strand_id
1 'polypeptide(L)'
;MMASMTEGDQVAVLGVRVRLGAGATVDDVRALKTWLEREESLQELVSTGKLSIEEQAGTDGADGRLGPDIDLVLRVLSDVVTVVALTEYTARAVKTWTNNRRRLQRGDPDPQIRPLDRDGE
;
A
#
# COMPACT_ATOMS: atom_id res chain seq x y z
N MET A 1 -30.19 -23.66 -26.02
CA MET A 1 -30.41 -23.57 -24.57
C MET A 1 -29.15 -23.01 -23.96
N MET A 2 -29.28 -21.85 -23.31
CA MET A 2 -28.24 -21.18 -22.56
C MET A 2 -27.94 -21.96 -21.28
N ALA A 3 -26.66 -22.13 -20.96
CA ALA A 3 -26.22 -22.34 -19.58
C ALA A 3 -25.01 -21.44 -19.35
N SER A 4 -25.30 -20.27 -18.78
CA SER A 4 -24.33 -19.37 -18.17
C SER A 4 -23.74 -20.05 -16.94
N MET A 5 -22.44 -20.32 -16.95
CA MET A 5 -21.61 -20.78 -15.81
C MET A 5 -20.19 -20.32 -16.16
N THR A 6 -19.42 -19.59 -15.38
CA THR A 6 -19.54 -19.05 -14.03
C THR A 6 -18.56 -17.89 -14.00
N GLU A 7 -19.00 -16.70 -13.61
CA GLU A 7 -18.15 -15.60 -13.19
C GLU A 7 -17.46 -16.06 -11.89
N GLY A 8 -16.38 -16.81 -12.06
CA GLY A 8 -15.71 -17.53 -11.00
C GLY A 8 -14.64 -16.66 -10.37
N ASP A 9 -14.98 -16.12 -9.20
CA ASP A 9 -14.05 -15.72 -8.14
C ASP A 9 -13.12 -14.54 -8.48
N GLN A 10 -13.70 -13.34 -8.58
CA GLN A 10 -12.94 -12.15 -8.18
C GLN A 10 -12.72 -12.26 -6.67
N VAL A 11 -11.63 -12.91 -6.25
CA VAL A 11 -11.17 -12.85 -4.87
C VAL A 11 -10.94 -11.38 -4.59
N ALA A 12 -11.85 -10.75 -3.84
CA ALA A 12 -11.69 -9.37 -3.40
C ALA A 12 -10.33 -9.27 -2.72
N VAL A 13 -9.39 -8.55 -3.35
CA VAL A 13 -8.04 -8.48 -2.83
C VAL A 13 -8.05 -7.56 -1.63
N LEU A 14 -8.11 -8.16 -0.44
CA LEU A 14 -8.02 -7.43 0.81
C LEU A 14 -6.62 -6.88 1.00
N GLY A 15 -6.53 -5.65 1.47
CA GLY A 15 -5.24 -5.01 1.67
C GLY A 15 -5.33 -3.53 1.97
N VAL A 16 -4.19 -2.88 1.88
CA VAL A 16 -4.01 -1.45 2.12
C VAL A 16 -3.21 -0.86 0.97
N ARG A 17 -3.68 0.25 0.43
CA ARG A 17 -2.96 1.10 -0.51
C ARG A 17 -2.33 2.26 0.24
N VAL A 18 -1.05 2.50 -0.01
CA VAL A 18 -0.30 3.67 0.46
C VAL A 18 0.12 4.48 -0.75
N ARG A 19 -0.21 5.76 -0.74
CA ARG A 19 0.18 6.73 -1.77
C ARG A 19 1.00 7.84 -1.14
N LEU A 20 2.10 8.23 -1.77
CA LEU A 20 2.85 9.42 -1.39
C LEU A 20 2.40 10.60 -2.25
N GLY A 21 2.11 11.72 -1.60
CA GLY A 21 1.60 12.93 -2.24
C GLY A 21 2.69 13.89 -2.74
N ALA A 22 2.34 15.17 -2.80
CA ALA A 22 3.24 16.22 -3.25
C ALA A 22 4.53 16.23 -2.43
N GLY A 23 5.69 16.46 -3.08
CA GLY A 23 6.97 16.53 -2.37
C GLY A 23 7.63 15.18 -2.07
N ALA A 24 7.02 14.06 -2.46
CA ALA A 24 7.68 12.76 -2.56
C ALA A 24 8.23 12.50 -3.98
N THR A 25 9.21 11.62 -4.05
CA THR A 25 9.83 11.11 -5.28
C THR A 25 9.57 9.62 -5.48
N VAL A 26 9.86 9.08 -6.67
CA VAL A 26 9.82 7.63 -6.91
C VAL A 26 10.78 6.88 -5.98
N ASP A 27 11.94 7.47 -5.67
CA ASP A 27 12.89 6.87 -4.74
C ASP A 27 12.37 6.86 -3.30
N ASP A 28 11.53 7.84 -2.92
CA ASP A 28 10.83 7.84 -1.64
C ASP A 28 9.84 6.68 -1.53
N VAL A 29 9.16 6.31 -2.63
CA VAL A 29 8.27 5.14 -2.67
C VAL A 29 9.05 3.85 -2.44
N ARG A 30 10.20 3.68 -3.11
CA ARG A 30 11.07 2.51 -2.93
C ARG A 30 11.66 2.45 -1.51
N ALA A 31 12.10 3.59 -0.99
CA ALA A 31 12.62 3.69 0.36
C ALA A 31 11.53 3.35 1.41
N LEU A 32 10.30 3.79 1.18
CA LEU A 32 9.16 3.43 2.03
C LEU A 32 8.85 1.93 1.93
N LYS A 33 8.87 1.33 0.73
CA LYS A 33 8.70 -0.13 0.58
C LYS A 33 9.71 -0.90 1.44
N THR A 34 11.00 -0.58 1.30
CA THR A 34 12.05 -1.23 2.10
C THR A 34 11.88 -0.99 3.61
N TRP A 35 11.39 0.17 4.01
CA TRP A 35 11.03 0.44 5.41
C TRP A 35 9.92 -0.50 5.88
N LEU A 36 8.82 -0.59 5.14
CA LEU A 36 7.65 -1.40 5.50
C LEU A 36 7.97 -2.90 5.56
N GLU A 37 8.80 -3.40 4.65
CA GLU A 37 9.26 -4.80 4.66
C GLU A 37 10.09 -5.16 5.90
N ARG A 38 10.67 -4.17 6.58
CA ARG A 38 11.55 -4.32 7.76
C ARG A 38 10.92 -3.84 9.06
N GLU A 39 9.71 -3.26 9.00
CA GLU A 39 9.00 -2.81 10.18
C GLU A 39 8.56 -4.01 11.01
N GLU A 40 8.82 -3.99 12.33
CA GLU A 40 8.61 -5.14 13.22
C GLU A 40 7.20 -5.76 13.08
N SER A 41 6.15 -4.94 13.06
CA SER A 41 4.76 -5.42 12.95
C SER A 41 4.38 -6.00 11.57
N LEU A 42 5.16 -5.71 10.52
CA LEU A 42 4.89 -6.17 9.15
C LEU A 42 5.88 -7.25 8.71
N GLN A 43 7.11 -7.24 9.22
CA GLN A 43 8.21 -8.10 8.81
C GLN A 43 7.88 -9.58 8.99
N GLU A 44 7.21 -9.96 10.08
CA GLU A 44 6.81 -11.36 10.29
C GLU A 44 5.78 -11.79 9.22
N LEU A 45 4.82 -10.93 8.90
CA LEU A 45 3.80 -11.23 7.90
C LEU A 45 4.41 -11.35 6.50
N VAL A 46 5.38 -10.49 6.16
CA VAL A 46 6.12 -10.56 4.88
C VAL A 46 6.98 -11.83 4.83
N SER A 47 7.78 -12.09 5.85
CA SER A 47 8.72 -13.22 5.86
C SER A 47 8.02 -14.59 5.89
N THR A 48 6.80 -14.66 6.43
CA THR A 48 5.97 -15.87 6.43
C THR A 48 5.04 -15.97 5.22
N GLY A 49 5.13 -15.04 4.25
CA GLY A 49 4.31 -15.04 3.04
C GLY A 49 2.83 -14.73 3.26
N LYS A 50 2.47 -14.16 4.41
CA LYS A 50 1.10 -13.76 4.77
C LYS A 50 0.72 -12.37 4.25
N LEU A 51 1.71 -11.58 3.84
CA LEU A 51 1.58 -10.23 3.31
C LEU A 51 2.55 -10.06 2.13
N SER A 52 2.06 -9.50 1.01
CA SER A 52 2.89 -9.05 -0.12
C SER A 52 2.82 -7.53 -0.22
N ILE A 53 3.95 -6.89 -0.56
CA ILE A 53 4.05 -5.44 -0.71
C ILE A 53 4.58 -5.14 -2.12
N GLU A 54 3.72 -4.63 -2.99
CA GLU A 54 4.04 -4.39 -4.40
C GLU A 54 3.95 -2.91 -4.77
N GLU A 55 4.80 -2.49 -5.72
CA GLU A 55 4.66 -1.21 -6.40
C GLU A 55 3.63 -1.36 -7.54
N GLN A 56 2.65 -0.47 -7.60
CA GLN A 56 1.64 -0.46 -8.64
C GLN A 56 1.50 0.94 -9.22
N ALA A 57 1.34 1.05 -10.54
CA ALA A 57 1.03 2.33 -11.17
C ALA A 57 -0.29 2.89 -10.58
N GLY A 58 -0.33 4.19 -10.31
CA GLY A 58 -1.52 4.83 -9.74
C GLY A 58 -2.71 4.73 -10.70
N THR A 59 -3.85 4.23 -10.20
CA THR A 59 -5.08 3.99 -10.98
C THR A 59 -5.97 5.23 -11.12
N ASP A 60 -5.84 6.22 -10.23
CA ASP A 60 -6.64 7.45 -10.26
C ASP A 60 -6.13 8.44 -11.32
N GLY A 61 -6.75 8.41 -12.50
CA GLY A 61 -6.37 9.13 -13.72
C GLY A 61 -5.91 10.59 -13.57
N ALA A 62 -5.09 10.97 -14.54
CA ALA A 62 -4.43 12.26 -14.70
C ALA A 62 -5.41 13.45 -14.80
N ASP A 63 -5.27 14.41 -13.87
CA ASP A 63 -5.08 15.84 -14.16
C ASP A 63 -4.77 16.59 -12.83
N GLY A 64 -3.69 17.38 -12.78
CA GLY A 64 -3.31 18.15 -11.58
C GLY A 64 -2.59 17.36 -10.46
N ARG A 65 -2.11 16.14 -10.75
CA ARG A 65 -1.43 15.27 -9.79
C ARG A 65 -0.09 15.86 -9.33
N LEU A 66 0.12 15.96 -8.01
CA LEU A 66 1.39 16.34 -7.40
C LEU A 66 1.93 15.13 -6.61
N GLY A 67 3.06 14.56 -7.04
CA GLY A 67 3.70 13.39 -6.42
C GLY A 67 3.98 12.25 -7.40
N PRO A 68 4.56 11.12 -6.94
CA PRO A 68 4.85 9.94 -7.77
C PRO A 68 3.56 9.27 -8.29
N ASP A 69 3.61 8.73 -9.51
CA ASP A 69 2.54 7.90 -10.08
C ASP A 69 2.69 6.42 -9.70
N ILE A 70 3.07 6.17 -8.44
CA ILE A 70 3.34 4.83 -7.93
C ILE A 70 2.75 4.73 -6.53
N ASP A 71 1.91 3.73 -6.36
CA ASP A 71 1.33 3.35 -5.08
C ASP A 71 2.03 2.09 -4.54
N LEU A 72 2.09 1.97 -3.22
CA LEU A 72 2.43 0.71 -2.56
C LEU A 72 1.15 -0.01 -2.19
N VAL A 73 1.02 -1.26 -2.62
CA VAL A 73 -0.14 -2.10 -2.34
C VAL A 73 0.28 -3.26 -1.45
N LEU A 74 -0.22 -3.25 -0.22
CA LEU A 74 -0.01 -4.28 0.78
C LEU A 74 -1.19 -5.26 0.73
N ARG A 75 -0.99 -6.43 0.10
CA ARG A 75 -2.03 -7.45 -0.11
C ARG A 75 -1.97 -8.53 0.94
N VAL A 76 -3.10 -8.78 1.59
CA VAL A 76 -3.27 -9.85 2.56
C VAL A 76 -3.37 -11.19 1.82
N LEU A 77 -2.51 -12.14 2.18
CA LEU A 77 -2.46 -13.48 1.58
C LEU A 77 -2.92 -14.58 2.56
N SER A 78 -3.35 -14.19 3.77
CA SER A 78 -3.82 -15.11 4.82
C SER A 78 -4.98 -14.50 5.62
N ASP A 79 -5.80 -15.33 6.24
CA ASP A 79 -6.93 -14.93 7.09
C ASP A 79 -6.53 -14.45 8.50
N VAL A 80 -5.25 -14.57 8.87
CA VAL A 80 -4.73 -14.27 10.21
C VAL A 80 -4.69 -12.77 10.49
N VAL A 81 -4.56 -11.93 9.46
CA VAL A 81 -4.50 -10.47 9.59
C VAL A 81 -5.74 -9.81 9.01
N THR A 82 -6.39 -8.96 9.80
CA THR A 82 -7.53 -8.17 9.32
C THR A 82 -7.03 -6.92 8.60
N VAL A 83 -7.82 -6.41 7.65
CA VAL A 83 -7.51 -5.15 6.95
C VAL A 83 -7.41 -3.97 7.92
N VAL A 84 -8.20 -3.98 8.99
CA VAL A 84 -8.15 -2.96 10.05
C VAL A 84 -6.78 -2.98 10.75
N ALA A 85 -6.33 -4.15 11.22
CA ALA A 85 -5.04 -4.28 11.87
C ALA A 85 -3.88 -3.91 10.93
N LEU A 86 -3.95 -4.36 9.67
CA LEU A 86 -2.96 -3.99 8.65
C LEU A 86 -2.91 -2.47 8.45
N THR A 87 -4.07 -1.81 8.37
CA THR A 87 -4.15 -0.34 8.23
C THR A 87 -3.49 0.37 9.39
N GLU A 88 -3.69 -0.09 10.63
CA GLU A 88 -3.07 0.48 11.82
C GLU A 88 -1.54 0.32 11.82
N TYR A 89 -1.04 -0.88 11.49
CA TYR A 89 0.40 -1.13 11.39
C TYR A 89 1.04 -0.29 10.30
N THR A 90 0.44 -0.25 9.11
CA THR A 90 0.90 0.57 8.00
C THR A 90 0.90 2.06 8.36
N ALA A 91 -0.17 2.57 8.99
CA ALA A 91 -0.25 3.98 9.39
C ALA A 91 0.84 4.37 10.38
N ARG A 92 1.12 3.52 11.37
CA ARG A 92 2.19 3.77 12.34
C ARG A 92 3.57 3.76 11.69
N ALA A 93 3.83 2.80 10.82
CA ALA A 93 5.10 2.67 10.11
C ALA A 93 5.34 3.85 9.17
N VAL A 94 4.36 4.18 8.32
CA VAL A 94 4.41 5.32 7.38
C VAL A 94 4.62 6.63 8.14
N LYS A 95 3.89 6.87 9.23
CA LYS A 95 4.08 8.06 10.07
C LYS A 95 5.52 8.17 10.59
N THR A 96 6.09 7.06 11.05
CA THR A 96 7.46 7.01 11.56
C THR A 96 8.48 7.30 10.47
N TRP A 97 8.32 6.65 9.30
CA TRP A 97 9.15 6.91 8.13
C TRP A 97 9.06 8.36 7.66
N THR A 98 7.86 8.93 7.52
CA THR A 98 7.65 10.32 7.09
C THR A 98 8.30 11.31 8.05
N ASN A 99 8.18 11.09 9.36
CA ASN A 99 8.86 11.93 10.35
C ASN A 99 10.39 11.90 10.20
N ASN A 100 10.96 10.73 9.93
CA ASN A 100 12.40 10.59 9.66
C ASN A 100 12.79 11.26 8.35
N ARG A 101 11.99 11.08 7.29
CA ARG A 101 12.21 11.67 5.98
C ARG A 101 12.20 13.19 6.00
N ARG A 102 11.25 13.81 6.70
CA ARG A 102 11.15 15.27 6.89
C ARG A 102 12.37 15.85 7.62
N ARG A 103 13.01 15.09 8.50
CA ARG A 103 14.24 15.51 9.21
C ARG A 103 15.49 15.46 8.33
N LEU A 104 15.53 14.52 7.38
CA LEU A 104 16.72 14.23 6.58
C LEU A 104 16.75 14.97 5.24
N GLN A 105 15.59 15.23 4.63
CA GLN A 105 15.53 15.91 3.34
C GLN A 105 14.28 16.79 3.27
N ARG A 106 14.33 17.84 2.45
CA ARG A 106 13.21 18.79 2.29
C ARG A 106 12.02 18.12 1.60
N GLY A 107 10.84 18.72 1.77
CA GLY A 107 9.56 18.22 1.27
C GLY A 107 8.70 17.61 2.37
N ASP A 108 7.40 17.51 2.11
CA ASP A 108 6.44 16.85 2.98
C ASP A 108 5.61 15.86 2.15
N PRO A 109 5.95 14.57 2.14
CA PRO A 109 5.41 13.59 1.19
C PRO A 109 3.92 13.21 1.40
N ASP A 110 3.17 13.97 2.18
CA ASP A 110 1.71 13.90 2.43
C ASP A 110 1.08 12.52 2.15
N PRO A 111 1.38 11.50 2.98
CA PRO A 111 0.99 10.13 2.69
C PRO A 111 -0.51 9.91 2.88
N GLN A 112 -1.14 9.20 1.94
CA GLN A 112 -2.51 8.71 2.03
C GLN A 112 -2.50 7.19 2.21
N ILE A 113 -3.34 6.70 3.13
CA ILE A 113 -3.47 5.27 3.42
C ILE A 113 -4.94 4.93 3.35
N ARG A 114 -5.29 3.97 2.49
CA ARG A 114 -6.67 3.54 2.27
C ARG A 114 -6.74 2.02 2.23
N PRO A 115 -7.77 1.39 2.82
CA PRO A 115 -8.09 0.01 2.50
C PRO A 115 -8.26 -0.16 0.99
N LEU A 116 -7.91 -1.33 0.46
CA LEU A 116 -8.30 -1.69 -0.90
C LEU A 116 -9.81 -1.90 -0.93
N ASP A 117 -10.49 -1.20 -1.84
CA ASP A 117 -11.89 -1.50 -2.14
C ASP A 117 -11.97 -2.92 -2.73
N ARG A 118 -13.12 -3.59 -2.53
CA ARG A 118 -13.31 -5.00 -2.94
C ARG A 118 -13.06 -5.24 -4.43
N ASP A 119 -13.11 -4.18 -5.25
CA ASP A 119 -12.93 -4.21 -6.70
C ASP A 119 -11.54 -3.75 -7.16
N GLY A 120 -10.58 -3.55 -6.24
CA GLY A 120 -9.15 -3.38 -6.59
C GLY A 120 -8.81 -2.20 -7.50
N GLU A 121 -9.67 -1.19 -7.62
CA GLU A 121 -9.44 0.03 -8.41
C GLU A 121 -8.88 1.17 -7.56
#